data_AF-A0A2E3WXA2-F1
#
_entry.id   AF-A0A2E3WXA2-F1
#
_cell.length_a   1.000
_cell.length_b   1.000
_cell.length_c   1.000
_cell.angle_alpha   90.00
_cell.angle_beta   90.00
_cell.angle_gamma   90.00
#
_symmetry.space_group_name_H-M   'P 1'
#
loop_
_entity.id
_entity.type
_entity.pdbx_description
1 polymer ?
#
loop_
_entity_poly.entity_id
_entity_poly.type
_entity_poly.pdbx_seq_one_letter_code
_entity_poly.pdbx_strand_id
1 'polypeptide(L)'
;MFETFLRSFRTLAFAALLSPLIILCAAAMALAATPSVLFFQFMDELTVNSHYLVRAFGFAFSISFGYVIYGFCIIFVVPAINFLLPLRIRPWKGIWYSLQSIPWFVHNALTYIVRYTFLEFLTPSPLNVLFYKMMGMKVGKGVIINSTNISDPALITLGDYVTVGGSAHIFAHYGQKGILIMAPVIIKDRVTVGLKASIMGDVIVEEGAIVKPHTVLLPKSRVAAGTSV
;
A
#
# COMPACT_ATOMS: atom_id res chain seq x y z
N MET A 1 14.43 26.90 14.19
CA MET A 1 13.39 27.88 14.53
C MET A 1 12.00 27.43 14.04
N PHE A 2 11.84 27.09 12.75
CA PHE A 2 10.58 26.54 12.20
C PHE A 2 10.14 25.20 12.83
N GLU A 3 11.07 24.24 13.00
CA GLU A 3 10.76 22.96 13.67
C GLU A 3 10.35 23.13 15.14
N THR A 4 10.92 24.11 15.84
CA THR A 4 10.55 24.42 17.23
C THR A 4 9.14 25.02 17.31
N PHE A 5 8.74 25.82 16.32
CA PHE A 5 7.39 26.39 16.20
C PHE A 5 6.33 25.34 15.85
N LEU A 6 6.64 24.40 14.95
CA LEU A 6 5.75 23.26 14.67
C LEU A 6 5.49 22.40 15.93
N ARG A 7 6.42 22.40 16.90
CA ARG A 7 6.30 21.65 18.16
C ARG A 7 5.42 22.32 19.21
N SER A 8 5.25 23.65 19.21
CA SER A 8 4.37 24.34 20.15
C SER A 8 2.88 24.28 19.76
N PHE A 9 2.59 24.04 18.47
CA PHE A 9 1.23 23.93 17.92
C PHE A 9 0.92 22.55 17.33
N ARG A 10 1.34 21.48 18.03
CA ARG A 10 1.37 20.10 17.50
C ARG A 10 0.09 19.70 16.75
N THR A 11 -1.09 20.02 17.28
CA THR A 11 -2.37 19.66 16.66
C THR A 11 -2.67 20.46 15.38
N LEU A 12 -2.46 21.77 15.40
CA LEU A 12 -2.68 22.66 14.25
C LEU A 12 -1.64 22.40 13.15
N ALA A 13 -0.37 22.24 13.53
CA ALA A 13 0.71 21.87 12.63
C ALA A 13 0.47 20.50 11.98
N PHE A 14 -0.03 19.53 12.76
CA PHE A 14 -0.37 18.21 12.25
C PHE A 14 -1.58 18.23 11.31
N ALA A 15 -2.64 18.98 11.66
CA ALA A 15 -3.80 19.15 10.78
C ALA A 15 -3.43 19.84 9.46
N ALA A 16 -2.58 20.87 9.51
CA ALA A 16 -2.07 21.55 8.33
C ALA A 16 -1.12 20.67 7.49
N LEU A 17 -0.40 19.73 8.10
CA LEU A 17 0.43 18.75 7.39
C LEU A 17 -0.41 17.65 6.72
N LEU A 18 -1.53 17.26 7.33
CA LEU A 18 -2.41 16.23 6.80
C LEU A 18 -3.36 16.74 5.72
N SER A 19 -3.74 18.02 5.73
CA SER A 19 -4.71 18.54 4.76
C SER A 19 -4.28 18.36 3.29
N PRO A 20 -3.01 18.61 2.87
CA PRO A 20 -2.60 18.36 1.49
C PRO A 20 -2.64 16.87 1.14
N LEU A 21 -2.35 16.01 2.12
CA LEU A 21 -2.40 14.56 1.94
C LEU A 21 -3.82 14.05 1.74
N ILE A 22 -4.78 14.57 2.51
CA ILE A 22 -6.21 14.24 2.38
C ILE A 22 -6.71 14.71 1.01
N ILE A 23 -6.36 15.94 0.60
CA ILE A 23 -6.74 16.48 -0.71
C ILE A 23 -6.15 15.62 -1.83
N LEU A 24 -4.88 15.22 -1.73
CA LEU A 24 -4.23 14.33 -2.70
C LEU A 24 -4.94 12.99 -2.80
N CYS A 25 -5.25 12.36 -1.66
CA CYS A 25 -5.95 11.07 -1.65
C CYS A 25 -7.37 11.19 -2.23
N ALA A 26 -8.11 12.24 -1.85
CA ALA A 26 -9.44 12.52 -2.39
C ALA A 26 -9.40 12.77 -3.89
N ALA A 27 -8.43 13.53 -4.39
CA ALA A 27 -8.25 13.76 -5.82
C ALA A 27 -7.90 12.47 -6.58
N ALA A 28 -7.04 11.62 -6.03
CA ALA A 28 -6.72 10.32 -6.59
C ALA A 28 -7.96 9.41 -6.67
N MET A 29 -8.76 9.37 -5.60
CA MET A 29 -10.01 8.62 -5.56
C MET A 29 -11.04 9.16 -6.55
N ALA A 30 -11.20 10.48 -6.64
CA ALA A 30 -12.12 11.13 -7.58
C ALA A 30 -11.72 10.84 -9.04
N LEU A 31 -10.43 10.94 -9.36
CA LEU A 31 -9.92 10.60 -10.69
C LEU A 31 -10.20 9.12 -11.03
N ALA A 32 -9.93 8.20 -10.10
CA ALA A 32 -10.23 6.78 -10.28
C ALA A 32 -11.73 6.47 -10.37
N ALA A 33 -12.59 7.25 -9.70
CA ALA A 33 -14.05 7.07 -9.72
C ALA A 33 -14.71 7.68 -10.97
N THR A 34 -14.00 8.50 -11.74
CA THR A 34 -14.56 9.21 -12.91
C THR A 34 -15.20 8.24 -13.92
N PRO A 35 -14.56 7.12 -14.33
CA PRO A 35 -15.19 6.17 -15.24
C PRO A 35 -16.45 5.52 -14.67
N SER A 36 -16.52 5.32 -13.36
CA SER A 36 -17.70 4.79 -12.67
C SER A 36 -18.86 5.77 -12.69
N VAL A 37 -18.58 7.07 -12.54
CA VAL A 37 -19.61 8.14 -12.66
C VAL A 37 -20.14 8.21 -14.09
N LEU A 38 -19.27 8.12 -15.09
CA LEU A 38 -19.68 8.06 -16.50
C LEU A 38 -20.56 6.84 -16.77
N PHE A 39 -20.22 5.67 -16.19
CA PHE A 39 -21.04 4.48 -16.30
C PHE A 39 -22.42 4.63 -15.63
N PHE A 40 -22.48 5.31 -14.48
CA PHE A 40 -23.74 5.64 -13.82
C PHE A 40 -24.62 6.54 -14.70
N GLN A 41 -24.04 7.60 -15.28
CA GLN A 41 -24.75 8.51 -16.19
C GLN A 41 -25.30 7.77 -17.41
N PHE A 42 -24.50 6.90 -18.02
CA PHE A 42 -24.93 6.04 -19.11
C PHE A 42 -26.13 5.16 -18.72
N MET A 43 -26.12 4.56 -17.52
CA MET A 43 -27.22 3.73 -17.04
C MET A 43 -28.48 4.54 -16.72
N ASP A 44 -28.36 5.78 -16.24
CA ASP A 44 -29.50 6.68 -16.04
C ASP A 44 -30.17 7.03 -17.37
N GLU A 45 -29.38 7.44 -18.37
CA GLU A 45 -29.88 7.73 -19.71
C GLU A 45 -30.57 6.53 -20.35
N LEU A 46 -29.97 5.33 -20.23
CA LEU A 46 -30.53 4.09 -20.77
C LEU A 46 -31.89 3.72 -20.15
N THR A 47 -32.11 4.06 -18.88
CA THR A 47 -33.27 3.61 -18.11
C THR A 47 -34.31 4.69 -17.85
N VAL A 48 -34.10 5.92 -18.33
CA VAL A 48 -34.95 7.08 -18.02
C VAL A 48 -36.43 6.88 -18.38
N ASN A 49 -36.72 6.21 -19.50
CA ASN A 49 -38.08 5.95 -19.99
C ASN A 49 -38.62 4.56 -19.58
N SER A 50 -37.89 3.83 -18.73
CA SER A 50 -38.27 2.48 -18.32
C SER A 50 -39.19 2.49 -17.09
N HIS A 51 -39.84 1.35 -16.84
CA HIS A 51 -40.64 1.15 -15.63
C HIS A 51 -39.79 1.31 -14.36
N TYR A 52 -40.38 1.81 -13.27
CA TYR A 52 -39.63 2.18 -12.05
C TYR A 52 -38.75 1.05 -11.48
N LEU A 53 -39.20 -0.21 -11.57
CA LEU A 53 -38.41 -1.37 -11.14
C LEU A 53 -37.16 -1.59 -11.98
N VAL A 54 -37.26 -1.38 -13.31
CA VAL A 54 -36.12 -1.54 -14.23
C VAL A 54 -35.11 -0.42 -13.99
N ARG A 55 -35.57 0.81 -13.82
CA ARG A 55 -34.71 1.95 -13.49
C ARG A 55 -34.02 1.78 -12.15
N ALA A 56 -34.74 1.34 -11.11
CA ALA A 56 -34.17 1.05 -9.80
C ALA A 56 -33.09 -0.05 -9.87
N PHE A 57 -33.35 -1.12 -10.62
CA PHE A 57 -32.34 -2.16 -10.86
C PHE A 57 -31.13 -1.63 -11.63
N GLY A 58 -31.35 -0.79 -12.66
CA GLY A 58 -30.27 -0.13 -13.40
C GLY A 58 -29.36 0.70 -12.50
N PHE A 59 -29.92 1.46 -11.56
CA PHE A 59 -29.15 2.19 -10.55
C PHE A 59 -28.38 1.26 -9.62
N ALA A 60 -29.03 0.24 -9.06
CA ALA A 60 -28.35 -0.73 -8.19
C ALA A 60 -27.17 -1.41 -8.91
N PHE A 61 -27.39 -1.86 -10.15
CA PHE A 61 -26.37 -2.46 -10.99
C PHE A 61 -25.22 -1.48 -11.28
N SER A 62 -25.54 -0.23 -11.60
CA SER A 62 -24.54 0.80 -11.89
C SER A 62 -23.67 1.13 -10.68
N ILE A 63 -24.23 1.12 -9.46
CA ILE A 63 -23.48 1.32 -8.22
C ILE A 63 -22.55 0.12 -7.97
N SER A 64 -23.08 -1.10 -8.04
CA SER A 64 -22.30 -2.31 -7.80
C SER A 64 -21.18 -2.50 -8.82
N PHE A 65 -21.49 -2.39 -10.11
CA PHE A 65 -20.50 -2.52 -11.18
C PHE A 65 -19.56 -1.30 -11.24
N GLY A 66 -20.09 -0.10 -10.95
CA GLY A 66 -19.29 1.11 -10.82
C GLY A 66 -18.22 1.00 -9.73
N TYR A 67 -18.51 0.32 -8.61
CA TYR A 67 -17.49 0.04 -7.59
C TYR A 67 -16.37 -0.87 -8.12
N VAL A 68 -16.70 -1.86 -8.95
CA VAL A 68 -15.70 -2.74 -9.60
C VAL A 68 -14.84 -1.93 -10.58
N ILE A 69 -15.44 -1.10 -11.43
CA ILE A 69 -14.72 -0.19 -12.34
C ILE A 69 -13.76 0.69 -11.54
N TYR A 70 -14.25 1.33 -10.48
CA TYR A 70 -13.47 2.20 -9.61
C TYR A 70 -12.28 1.45 -8.99
N GLY A 71 -12.54 0.23 -8.51
CA GLY A 71 -11.53 -0.65 -7.94
C GLY A 71 -10.40 -1.02 -8.90
N PHE A 72 -10.72 -1.32 -10.17
CA PHE A 72 -9.69 -1.52 -11.17
C PHE A 72 -8.96 -0.23 -11.52
N CYS A 73 -9.66 0.91 -11.63
CA CYS A 73 -9.03 2.20 -11.92
C CYS A 73 -8.05 2.65 -10.83
N ILE A 74 -8.40 2.51 -9.55
CA ILE A 74 -7.58 3.00 -8.44
C ILE A 74 -6.22 2.25 -8.35
N ILE A 75 -6.18 0.99 -8.78
CA ILE A 75 -4.96 0.17 -8.86
C ILE A 75 -3.91 0.77 -9.80
N PHE A 76 -4.31 1.51 -10.82
CA PHE A 76 -3.39 2.15 -11.78
C PHE A 76 -3.22 3.65 -11.52
N VAL A 77 -4.31 4.35 -11.19
CA VAL A 77 -4.29 5.80 -10.93
C VAL A 77 -3.37 6.15 -9.76
N VAL A 78 -3.46 5.40 -8.66
CA VAL A 78 -2.67 5.73 -7.47
C VAL A 78 -1.16 5.52 -7.67
N PRO A 79 -0.69 4.38 -8.22
CA PRO A 79 0.72 4.25 -8.53
C PRO A 79 1.21 5.25 -9.58
N ALA A 80 0.39 5.63 -10.56
CA ALA A 80 0.73 6.70 -11.50
C ALA A 80 0.95 8.04 -10.79
N ILE A 81 0.06 8.42 -9.88
CA ILE A 81 0.22 9.63 -9.04
C ILE A 81 1.50 9.52 -8.19
N ASN A 82 1.70 8.39 -7.51
CA ASN A 82 2.89 8.15 -6.70
C ASN A 82 4.20 8.28 -7.52
N PHE A 83 4.19 7.81 -8.77
CA PHE A 83 5.33 7.91 -9.69
C PHE A 83 5.58 9.34 -10.18
N LEU A 84 4.52 10.11 -10.46
CA LEU A 84 4.61 11.49 -10.93
C LEU A 84 5.04 12.47 -9.84
N LEU A 85 4.75 12.16 -8.56
CA LEU A 85 5.19 12.98 -7.45
C LEU A 85 6.72 12.86 -7.25
N PRO A 86 7.44 13.98 -7.02
CA PRO A 86 8.88 13.97 -6.78
C PRO A 86 9.25 13.52 -5.34
N LEU A 87 8.44 12.65 -4.73
CA LEU A 87 8.50 12.26 -3.32
C LEU A 87 8.97 10.81 -3.16
N ARG A 88 10.21 10.54 -3.59
CA ARG A 88 10.77 9.18 -3.52
C ARG A 88 11.24 8.84 -2.10
N ILE A 89 10.75 7.72 -1.57
CA ILE A 89 11.25 7.18 -0.31
C ILE A 89 12.65 6.57 -0.49
N ARG A 90 13.49 6.72 0.53
CA ARG A 90 14.85 6.18 0.60
C ARG A 90 15.14 5.75 2.05
N PRO A 91 16.10 4.84 2.27
CA PRO A 91 16.56 4.54 3.63
C PRO A 91 16.99 5.83 4.34
N TRP A 92 16.44 6.06 5.53
CA TRP A 92 16.63 7.30 6.27
C TRP A 92 16.29 7.12 7.73
N LYS A 93 16.91 7.94 8.58
CA LYS A 93 16.68 7.96 10.03
C LYS A 93 16.58 9.40 10.51
N GLY A 94 15.51 9.72 11.24
CA GLY A 94 15.34 11.04 11.84
C GLY A 94 14.06 11.15 12.65
N ILE A 95 13.74 12.35 13.12
CA ILE A 95 12.56 12.59 13.95
C ILE A 95 11.28 12.35 13.13
N TRP A 96 10.25 11.75 13.73
CA TRP A 96 8.97 11.47 13.05
C TRP A 96 8.29 12.72 12.47
N TYR A 97 8.38 13.86 13.15
CA TYR A 97 7.79 15.13 12.72
C TYR A 97 8.81 15.97 11.95
N SER A 98 9.19 15.51 10.76
CA SER A 98 10.25 16.12 9.95
C SER A 98 9.81 16.23 8.50
N LEU A 99 10.21 17.29 7.79
CA LEU A 99 9.88 17.46 6.36
C LEU A 99 10.41 16.27 5.52
N GLN A 100 11.52 15.69 5.94
CA GLN A 100 12.16 14.53 5.32
C GLN A 100 11.32 13.25 5.46
N SER A 101 10.35 13.21 6.38
CA SER A 101 9.39 12.10 6.51
C SER A 101 8.16 12.25 5.61
N ILE A 102 7.94 13.41 4.97
CA ILE A 102 6.78 13.65 4.10
C ILE A 102 6.69 12.63 2.95
N PRO A 103 7.79 12.31 2.22
CA PRO A 103 7.73 11.28 1.18
C PRO A 103 7.20 9.94 1.68
N TRP A 104 7.58 9.56 2.91
CA TRP A 104 7.15 8.33 3.55
C TRP A 104 5.65 8.34 3.88
N PHE A 105 5.15 9.44 4.44
CA PHE A 105 3.71 9.60 4.71
C PHE A 105 2.88 9.53 3.44
N VAL A 106 3.28 10.25 2.40
CA VAL A 106 2.57 10.28 1.11
C VAL A 106 2.55 8.90 0.47
N HIS A 107 3.71 8.25 0.39
CA HIS A 107 3.83 6.93 -0.22
C HIS A 107 2.96 5.86 0.47
N ASN A 108 2.97 5.84 1.81
CA ASN A 108 2.17 4.89 2.57
C ASN A 108 0.68 5.22 2.54
N ALA A 109 0.29 6.50 2.60
CA ALA A 109 -1.11 6.88 2.48
C ALA A 109 -1.68 6.42 1.13
N LEU A 110 -0.98 6.67 0.03
CA LEU A 110 -1.36 6.19 -1.29
C LEU A 110 -1.43 4.66 -1.35
N THR A 111 -0.47 3.96 -0.74
CA THR A 111 -0.52 2.48 -0.64
C THR A 111 -1.77 2.03 0.13
N TYR A 112 -2.10 2.69 1.23
CA TYR A 112 -3.20 2.31 2.11
C TYR A 112 -4.58 2.63 1.54
N ILE A 113 -4.74 3.71 0.76
CA ILE A 113 -6.05 3.97 0.14
C ILE A 113 -6.40 2.82 -0.81
N VAL A 114 -5.45 2.35 -1.63
CA VAL A 114 -5.70 1.21 -2.52
C VAL A 114 -5.96 -0.07 -1.73
N ARG A 115 -5.17 -0.30 -0.68
CA ARG A 115 -5.35 -1.44 0.23
C ARG A 115 -6.77 -1.53 0.78
N TYR A 116 -7.21 -0.48 1.46
CA TYR A 116 -8.49 -0.49 2.18
C TYR A 116 -9.69 -0.24 1.27
N THR A 117 -9.47 0.17 0.02
CA THR A 117 -10.54 0.37 -0.96
C THR A 117 -10.79 -0.86 -1.83
N PHE A 118 -9.75 -1.54 -2.34
CA PHE A 118 -9.98 -2.62 -3.33
C PHE A 118 -8.95 -3.74 -3.37
N LEU A 119 -7.74 -3.54 -2.85
CA LEU A 119 -6.65 -4.52 -3.00
C LEU A 119 -6.95 -5.89 -2.36
N GLU A 120 -7.78 -5.93 -1.31
CA GLU A 120 -8.23 -7.17 -0.66
C GLU A 120 -8.94 -8.10 -1.65
N PHE A 121 -9.79 -7.57 -2.54
CA PHE A 121 -10.49 -8.37 -3.56
C PHE A 121 -9.55 -8.96 -4.61
N LEU A 122 -8.37 -8.36 -4.76
CA LEU A 122 -7.35 -8.77 -5.73
C LEU A 122 -6.25 -9.60 -5.09
N THR A 123 -6.34 -9.92 -3.80
CA THR A 123 -5.27 -10.62 -3.08
C THR A 123 -5.71 -12.04 -2.70
N PRO A 124 -4.96 -13.09 -3.07
CA PRO A 124 -3.75 -13.10 -3.91
C PRO A 124 -4.07 -13.14 -5.42
N SER A 125 -3.43 -12.30 -6.23
CA SER A 125 -3.50 -12.39 -7.70
C SER A 125 -2.30 -11.71 -8.37
N PRO A 126 -2.00 -11.97 -9.66
CA PRO A 126 -0.96 -11.24 -10.37
C PRO A 126 -1.14 -9.71 -10.35
N LEU A 127 -2.38 -9.22 -10.20
CA LEU A 127 -2.68 -7.79 -10.17
C LEU A 127 -2.21 -7.14 -8.86
N ASN A 128 -2.25 -7.83 -7.71
CA ASN A 128 -1.70 -7.28 -6.47
C ASN A 128 -0.16 -7.18 -6.52
N VAL A 129 0.50 -8.16 -7.15
CA VAL A 129 1.95 -8.13 -7.40
C VAL A 129 2.29 -6.97 -8.32
N LEU A 130 1.51 -6.76 -9.39
CA LEU A 130 1.70 -5.63 -10.30
C LEU A 130 1.53 -4.29 -9.56
N PHE A 131 0.50 -4.16 -8.72
CA PHE A 131 0.31 -2.97 -7.89
C PHE A 131 1.54 -2.66 -7.04
N TYR A 132 2.05 -3.65 -6.29
CA TYR A 132 3.24 -3.44 -5.45
C TYR A 132 4.49 -3.11 -6.28
N LYS A 133 4.67 -3.73 -7.46
CA LYS A 133 5.74 -3.36 -8.40
C LYS A 133 5.63 -1.90 -8.87
N MET A 134 4.43 -1.44 -9.23
CA MET A 134 4.19 -0.04 -9.62
C MET A 134 4.41 0.93 -8.45
N MET A 135 4.17 0.48 -7.21
CA MET A 135 4.55 1.20 -6.00
C MET A 135 6.05 1.09 -5.66
N GLY A 136 6.86 0.47 -6.51
CA GLY A 136 8.32 0.44 -6.40
C GLY A 136 8.89 -0.80 -5.71
N MET A 137 8.06 -1.76 -5.30
CA MET A 137 8.54 -3.03 -4.73
C MET A 137 9.30 -3.81 -5.78
N LYS A 138 10.47 -4.32 -5.40
CA LYS A 138 11.24 -5.24 -6.26
C LYS A 138 10.71 -6.64 -6.00
N VAL A 139 10.10 -7.25 -7.02
CA VAL A 139 9.47 -8.56 -6.88
C VAL A 139 9.93 -9.49 -8.01
N GLY A 140 10.53 -10.61 -7.63
CA GLY A 140 11.03 -11.65 -8.51
C GLY A 140 9.95 -12.44 -9.26
N LYS A 141 10.39 -13.44 -10.01
CA LYS A 141 9.54 -14.38 -10.75
C LYS A 141 8.80 -15.31 -9.81
N GLY A 142 7.55 -15.64 -10.11
CA GLY A 142 6.80 -16.67 -9.39
C GLY A 142 6.47 -16.34 -7.93
N VAL A 143 6.60 -15.06 -7.54
CA VAL A 143 6.25 -14.61 -6.19
C VAL A 143 4.74 -14.63 -6.00
N ILE A 144 4.30 -15.14 -4.86
CA ILE A 144 2.91 -15.11 -4.42
C ILE A 144 2.82 -14.18 -3.20
N ILE A 145 1.96 -13.17 -3.29
CA ILE A 145 1.70 -12.25 -2.18
C ILE A 145 0.27 -12.47 -1.69
N ASN A 146 0.10 -13.25 -0.61
CA ASN A 146 -1.19 -13.47 0.04
C ASN A 146 -1.37 -12.56 1.26
N SER A 147 -1.06 -11.28 1.13
CA SER A 147 -1.29 -10.29 2.18
C SER A 147 -1.36 -8.91 1.58
N THR A 148 -2.28 -8.10 2.09
CA THR A 148 -2.31 -6.67 1.81
C THR A 148 -1.57 -5.86 2.88
N ASN A 149 -1.13 -6.49 3.97
CA ASN A 149 -0.50 -5.86 5.14
C ASN A 149 0.96 -5.44 4.87
N ILE A 150 1.16 -4.74 3.76
CA ILE A 150 2.47 -4.27 3.27
C ILE A 150 2.53 -2.76 3.35
N SER A 151 3.61 -2.26 3.91
CA SER A 151 3.97 -0.84 3.99
C SER A 151 5.30 -0.61 3.29
N ASP A 152 5.56 0.62 2.85
CA ASP A 152 6.81 1.01 2.19
C ASP A 152 7.23 0.13 0.99
N PRO A 153 6.32 -0.21 0.04
CA PRO A 153 6.66 -1.10 -1.07
C PRO A 153 8.02 -0.79 -1.73
N ALA A 154 8.36 0.48 -1.96
CA ALA A 154 9.60 0.87 -2.62
C ALA A 154 10.91 0.56 -1.86
N LEU A 155 10.83 0.11 -0.60
CA LEU A 155 11.96 -0.34 0.22
C LEU A 155 11.99 -1.85 0.44
N ILE A 156 11.08 -2.61 -0.17
CA ILE A 156 11.00 -4.06 -0.02
C ILE A 156 11.49 -4.75 -1.29
N THR A 157 12.32 -5.78 -1.10
CA THR A 157 12.79 -6.67 -2.17
C THR A 157 12.39 -8.11 -1.86
N LEU A 158 11.66 -8.74 -2.77
CA LEU A 158 11.35 -10.16 -2.79
C LEU A 158 12.09 -10.81 -3.97
N GLY A 159 12.88 -11.84 -3.67
CA GLY A 159 13.54 -12.69 -4.65
C GLY A 159 12.57 -13.57 -5.44
N ASP A 160 13.12 -14.49 -6.22
CA ASP A 160 12.34 -15.41 -7.04
C ASP A 160 11.66 -16.49 -6.18
N TYR A 161 10.42 -16.84 -6.51
CA TYR A 161 9.62 -17.89 -5.88
C TYR A 161 9.41 -17.70 -4.36
N VAL A 162 9.38 -16.45 -3.89
CA VAL A 162 8.98 -16.11 -2.52
C VAL A 162 7.47 -16.30 -2.35
N THR A 163 7.07 -16.93 -1.25
CA THR A 163 5.65 -17.03 -0.86
C THR A 163 5.41 -16.21 0.40
N VAL A 164 4.54 -15.20 0.32
CA VAL A 164 4.08 -14.42 1.47
C VAL A 164 2.71 -14.94 1.91
N GLY A 165 2.64 -15.46 3.13
CA GLY A 165 1.43 -16.06 3.69
C GLY A 165 0.35 -15.06 4.10
N GLY A 166 -0.85 -15.62 4.33
CA GLY A 166 -2.05 -14.92 4.77
C GLY A 166 -1.81 -13.93 5.90
N SER A 167 -2.19 -12.66 5.70
CA SER A 167 -2.11 -11.60 6.73
C SER A 167 -0.70 -11.37 7.30
N ALA A 168 0.37 -11.80 6.62
CA ALA A 168 1.74 -11.48 7.03
C ALA A 168 2.00 -9.97 6.86
N HIS A 169 2.66 -9.36 7.83
CA HIS A 169 3.01 -7.95 7.84
C HIS A 169 4.43 -7.75 7.33
N ILE A 170 4.63 -6.93 6.31
CA ILE A 170 5.97 -6.56 5.83
C ILE A 170 6.03 -5.04 5.75
N PHE A 171 6.89 -4.42 6.53
CA PHE A 171 6.99 -2.96 6.59
C PHE A 171 8.44 -2.55 6.79
N ALA A 172 8.95 -1.70 5.90
CA ALA A 172 10.36 -1.30 5.84
C ALA A 172 10.65 -0.06 6.69
N HIS A 173 9.94 0.06 7.81
CA HIS A 173 10.16 1.12 8.79
C HIS A 173 9.96 0.60 10.22
N TYR A 174 10.50 1.35 11.19
CA TYR A 174 10.18 1.15 12.60
C TYR A 174 10.46 2.42 13.41
N GLY A 175 9.80 2.54 14.55
CA GLY A 175 9.97 3.65 15.48
C GLY A 175 10.84 3.25 16.67
N GLN A 176 11.81 4.09 17.05
CA GLN A 176 12.58 3.91 18.28
C GLN A 176 12.84 5.27 18.94
N LYS A 177 12.37 5.46 20.18
CA LYS A 177 12.61 6.68 20.98
C LYS A 177 12.27 7.99 20.23
N GLY A 178 11.15 8.02 19.51
CA GLY A 178 10.70 9.20 18.73
C GLY A 178 11.41 9.40 17.38
N ILE A 179 12.25 8.45 16.97
CA ILE A 179 12.95 8.42 15.69
C ILE A 179 12.24 7.45 14.75
N LEU A 180 11.96 7.90 13.53
CA LEU A 180 11.51 7.08 12.41
C LEU A 180 12.75 6.56 11.70
N ILE A 181 12.84 5.25 11.55
CA ILE A 181 13.89 4.58 10.79
C ILE A 181 13.22 3.88 9.62
N MET A 182 13.51 4.32 8.41
CA MET A 182 13.21 3.62 7.17
C MET A 182 14.43 2.82 6.75
N ALA A 183 14.28 1.50 6.66
CA ALA A 183 15.38 0.61 6.34
C ALA A 183 14.85 -0.57 5.51
N PRO A 184 15.58 -0.98 4.46
CA PRO A 184 15.09 -1.94 3.50
C PRO A 184 14.78 -3.30 4.15
N VAL A 185 13.83 -4.02 3.55
CA VAL A 185 13.57 -5.43 3.82
C VAL A 185 14.00 -6.23 2.60
N ILE A 186 14.83 -7.24 2.81
CA ILE A 186 15.35 -8.09 1.73
C ILE A 186 14.99 -9.54 2.04
N ILE A 187 14.09 -10.11 1.24
CA ILE A 187 13.69 -11.50 1.31
C ILE A 187 14.20 -12.18 0.05
N LYS A 188 15.16 -13.10 0.20
CA LYS A 188 15.83 -13.79 -0.91
C LYS A 188 14.96 -14.89 -1.52
N ASP A 189 15.51 -15.54 -2.53
CA ASP A 189 14.80 -16.53 -3.34
C ASP A 189 14.28 -17.70 -2.49
N ARG A 190 13.14 -18.26 -2.91
CA ARG A 190 12.52 -19.47 -2.34
C ARG A 190 12.21 -19.39 -0.84
N VAL A 191 12.11 -18.19 -0.28
CA VAL A 191 11.69 -17.98 1.11
C VAL A 191 10.18 -18.17 1.24
N THR A 192 9.76 -18.84 2.32
CA THR A 192 8.36 -18.87 2.74
C THR A 192 8.17 -18.00 3.98
N VAL A 193 7.33 -16.98 3.87
CA VAL A 193 6.88 -16.15 5.00
C VAL A 193 5.55 -16.70 5.49
N GLY A 194 5.52 -17.22 6.71
CA GLY A 194 4.35 -17.82 7.33
C GLY A 194 3.21 -16.83 7.54
N LEU A 195 1.99 -17.36 7.63
CA LEU A 195 0.80 -16.56 7.91
C LEU A 195 0.97 -15.73 9.19
N LYS A 196 0.50 -14.49 9.18
CA LYS A 196 0.60 -13.54 10.30
C LYS A 196 2.01 -13.30 10.84
N ALA A 197 3.06 -13.72 10.14
CA ALA A 197 4.42 -13.32 10.48
C ALA A 197 4.60 -11.82 10.28
N SER A 198 5.50 -11.19 11.04
CA SER A 198 5.83 -9.77 10.92
C SER A 198 7.30 -9.58 10.59
N ILE A 199 7.58 -8.90 9.49
CA ILE A 199 8.93 -8.61 9.00
C ILE A 199 9.11 -7.10 9.03
N MET A 200 9.95 -6.64 9.96
CA MET A 200 10.22 -5.22 10.19
C MET A 200 11.35 -4.70 9.29
N GLY A 201 11.53 -3.37 9.22
CA GLY A 201 12.63 -2.75 8.50
C GLY A 201 13.99 -3.18 9.03
N ASP A 202 15.01 -3.18 8.16
CA ASP A 202 16.35 -3.70 8.44
C ASP A 202 16.39 -5.22 8.70
N VAL A 203 15.53 -5.99 8.01
CA VAL A 203 15.56 -7.46 8.05
C VAL A 203 16.06 -8.03 6.73
N ILE A 204 16.92 -9.05 6.83
CA ILE A 204 17.34 -9.86 5.69
C ILE A 204 17.00 -11.33 5.99
N VAL A 205 16.29 -11.96 5.06
CA VAL A 205 15.96 -13.39 5.10
C VAL A 205 16.66 -14.06 3.92
N GLU A 206 17.65 -14.89 4.22
CA GLU A 206 18.45 -15.57 3.19
C GLU A 206 17.68 -16.71 2.50
N GLU A 207 18.22 -17.15 1.38
CA GLU A 207 17.59 -18.05 0.41
C GLU A 207 17.08 -19.35 1.04
N GLY A 208 15.87 -19.77 0.64
CA GLY A 208 15.27 -21.03 1.08
C GLY A 208 14.85 -21.09 2.55
N ALA A 209 14.96 -19.99 3.31
CA ALA A 209 14.52 -19.97 4.70
C ALA A 209 12.98 -19.99 4.84
N ILE A 210 12.52 -20.45 6.00
CA ILE A 210 11.10 -20.49 6.36
C ILE A 210 10.89 -19.64 7.62
N VAL A 211 10.16 -18.53 7.48
CA VAL A 211 9.67 -17.76 8.63
C VAL A 211 8.37 -18.41 9.08
N LYS A 212 8.32 -18.95 10.29
CA LYS A 212 7.14 -19.67 10.79
C LYS A 212 5.93 -18.73 10.97
N PRO A 213 4.71 -19.28 10.96
CA PRO A 213 3.50 -18.53 11.32
C PRO A 213 3.68 -17.74 12.61
N HIS A 214 3.16 -16.51 12.65
CA HIS A 214 3.21 -15.61 13.80
C HIS A 214 4.61 -15.17 14.27
N THR A 215 5.70 -15.59 13.61
CA THR A 215 7.06 -15.14 13.94
C THR A 215 7.21 -13.64 13.69
N VAL A 216 7.88 -12.95 14.60
CA VAL A 216 8.23 -11.53 14.47
C VAL A 216 9.74 -11.41 14.27
N LEU A 217 10.15 -10.95 13.09
CA LEU A 217 11.53 -10.59 12.79
C LEU A 217 11.72 -9.10 13.10
N LEU A 218 12.41 -8.84 14.21
CA LEU A 218 12.73 -7.49 14.66
C LEU A 218 13.81 -6.84 13.77
N PRO A 219 13.98 -5.51 13.83
CA PRO A 219 15.03 -4.84 13.09
C PRO A 219 16.40 -5.46 13.39
N LYS A 220 17.26 -5.51 12.37
CA LYS A 220 18.59 -6.15 12.36
C LYS A 220 18.58 -7.68 12.35
N SER A 221 17.42 -8.35 12.33
CA SER A 221 17.39 -9.80 12.17
C SER A 221 18.02 -10.22 10.83
N ARG A 222 18.84 -11.27 10.87
CA ARG A 222 19.45 -11.93 9.72
C ARG A 222 19.14 -13.43 9.82
N VAL A 223 18.22 -13.91 9.00
CA VAL A 223 17.80 -15.32 9.00
C VAL A 223 18.69 -16.07 8.02
N ALA A 224 19.38 -17.11 8.49
CA ALA A 224 20.32 -17.87 7.68
C ALA A 224 19.61 -18.74 6.63
N ALA A 225 20.31 -19.04 5.53
CA ALA A 225 19.77 -19.81 4.41
C ALA A 225 19.30 -21.20 4.84
N GLY A 226 18.17 -21.65 4.28
CA GLY A 226 17.59 -22.97 4.56
C GLY A 226 17.12 -23.20 6.01
N THR A 227 17.20 -22.20 6.89
CA THR A 227 16.75 -22.35 8.29
C THR A 227 15.26 -22.11 8.44
N SER A 228 14.67 -22.62 9.53
CA SER A 228 13.30 -22.33 9.91
C SER A 228 13.25 -21.62 11.27
N VAL A 229 12.72 -20.41 11.29
CA VAL A 229 12.70 -19.50 12.46
C VAL A 229 11.29 -19.18 12.92
#